data_AF-A0A0P1FY56-F1
#
_entry.id   AF-A0A0P1FY56-F1
#
_cell.length_a   1.000
_cell.length_b   1.000
_cell.length_c   1.000
_cell.angle_alpha   90.00
_cell.angle_beta   90.00
_cell.angle_gamma   90.00
#
_symmetry.space_group_name_H-M   'P 1'
#
loop_
_entity.id
_entity.type
_entity.pdbx_description
1 polymer ?
#
loop_
_entity_poly.entity_id
_entity_poly.type
_entity_poly.pdbx_seq_one_letter_code
_entity_poly.pdbx_strand_id
1 'polypeptide(L)'
;MTVSFKILAKEDIVYFRYSGHIRAGETKALLAELTVDPDYHPKLQQLADFTEVISVELDYAKAMQAMRTTLAELKQVDYPPTPIYLAPTDVAMSFAKMICHLWDGLPMPQPIICETTDEALRFLDDPDGTLRQVISSPLLH
;
A
#
# COMPACT_ATOMS: atom_id res chain seq x y z
N MET A 1 0.64 -12.67 -7.81
CA MET A 1 -0.22 -11.88 -6.91
C MET A 1 -1.11 -10.98 -7.74
N THR A 2 -2.30 -10.66 -7.25
CA THR A 2 -3.09 -9.59 -7.83
C THR A 2 -2.94 -8.37 -6.92
N VAL A 3 -2.45 -7.28 -7.48
CA VAL A 3 -2.50 -5.97 -6.83
C VAL A 3 -3.40 -5.10 -7.70
N SER A 4 -4.34 -4.43 -7.07
CA SER A 4 -5.23 -3.47 -7.70
C SER A 4 -5.23 -2.20 -6.89
N PHE A 5 -5.40 -1.06 -7.55
CA PHE A 5 -5.50 0.22 -6.89
C PHE A 5 -6.81 0.93 -7.25
N LYS A 6 -7.23 1.85 -6.37
CA LYS A 6 -8.31 2.79 -6.62
C LYS A 6 -7.95 4.13 -6.00
N ILE A 7 -8.01 5.19 -6.79
CA ILE A 7 -7.89 6.56 -6.29
C ILE A 7 -9.28 7.04 -5.87
N LEU A 8 -9.39 7.52 -4.65
CA LEU A 8 -10.54 8.17 -4.05
C LEU A 8 -10.24 9.66 -4.03
N ALA A 9 -10.41 10.31 -5.18
CA ALA A 9 -9.96 11.68 -5.41
C ALA A 9 -10.62 12.72 -4.47
N LYS A 10 -11.83 12.45 -3.98
CA LYS A 10 -12.52 13.33 -3.05
C LYS A 10 -11.93 13.27 -1.64
N GLU A 11 -11.42 12.11 -1.27
CA GLU A 11 -10.83 11.81 0.03
C GLU A 11 -9.29 11.95 0.03
N ASP A 12 -8.68 12.31 -1.11
CA ASP A 12 -7.22 12.35 -1.29
C ASP A 12 -6.53 11.04 -0.88
N ILE A 13 -7.15 9.88 -1.16
CA ILE A 13 -6.64 8.55 -0.78
C ILE A 13 -6.38 7.70 -2.03
N VAL A 14 -5.24 7.01 -2.05
CA VAL A 14 -5.03 5.84 -2.90
C VAL A 14 -5.14 4.57 -2.06
N TYR A 15 -6.08 3.70 -2.46
CA TYR A 15 -6.28 2.38 -1.86
C TYR A 15 -5.63 1.32 -2.74
N PHE A 16 -4.75 0.51 -2.16
CA PHE A 16 -4.17 -0.69 -2.78
C PHE A 16 -4.72 -1.93 -2.10
N ARG A 17 -5.17 -2.91 -2.88
CA ARG A 17 -5.53 -4.24 -2.36
C ARG A 17 -4.58 -5.28 -2.92
N TYR A 18 -3.99 -6.06 -2.03
CA TYR A 18 -3.12 -7.18 -2.35
C TYR A 18 -3.85 -8.47 -2.04
N SER A 19 -3.89 -9.38 -3.00
CA SER A 19 -4.52 -10.69 -2.82
C SER A 19 -3.69 -11.84 -3.38
N GLY A 20 -3.88 -13.00 -2.74
CA GLY A 20 -3.25 -14.27 -3.13
C GLY A 20 -1.82 -14.43 -2.62
N HIS A 21 -1.00 -15.09 -3.43
CA HIS A 21 0.40 -15.40 -3.11
C HIS A 21 1.33 -14.29 -3.60
N ILE A 22 1.94 -13.56 -2.68
CA ILE A 22 2.88 -12.48 -2.95
C ILE A 22 4.22 -13.05 -3.40
N ARG A 23 4.72 -12.62 -4.56
CA ARG A 23 6.03 -12.97 -5.10
C ARG A 23 6.79 -11.73 -5.54
N ALA A 24 8.11 -11.82 -5.59
CA ALA A 24 8.94 -10.72 -6.06
C ALA A 24 8.70 -10.45 -7.56
N GLY A 25 8.36 -9.21 -7.92
CA GLY A 25 8.40 -8.72 -9.31
C GLY A 25 7.10 -8.15 -9.90
N GLU A 26 5.95 -8.20 -9.22
CA GLU A 26 4.66 -7.84 -9.84
C GLU A 26 4.21 -6.38 -9.58
N THR A 27 4.92 -5.59 -8.77
CA THR A 27 4.50 -4.23 -8.38
C THR A 27 4.79 -3.15 -9.46
N LYS A 28 5.70 -3.41 -10.40
CA LYS A 28 6.20 -2.37 -11.32
C LYS A 28 5.16 -1.92 -12.35
N ALA A 29 4.33 -2.83 -12.86
CA ALA A 29 3.29 -2.51 -13.84
C ALA A 29 2.22 -1.59 -13.21
N LEU A 30 1.81 -1.89 -11.97
CA LEU A 30 0.82 -1.11 -11.25
C LEU A 30 1.28 0.32 -10.94
N LEU A 31 2.55 0.51 -10.58
CA LEU A 31 3.09 1.86 -10.37
C LEU A 31 3.07 2.70 -11.66
N ALA A 32 3.31 2.08 -12.82
CA ALA A 32 3.23 2.78 -14.10
C ALA A 32 1.78 3.21 -14.41
N GLU A 33 0.81 2.33 -14.17
CA GLU A 33 -0.63 2.64 -14.33
C GLU A 33 -1.10 3.73 -13.37
N LEU A 34 -0.65 3.71 -12.11
CA LEU A 34 -0.98 4.73 -11.13
C LEU A 34 -0.50 6.13 -11.56
N THR A 35 0.72 6.24 -12.08
CA THR A 35 1.31 7.55 -12.43
C THR A 35 0.68 8.24 -13.63
N VAL A 36 -0.12 7.53 -14.44
CA VAL A 36 -0.84 8.10 -15.59
C VAL A 36 -2.29 8.46 -15.28
N ASP A 37 -2.76 8.15 -14.07
CA ASP A 37 -4.10 8.53 -13.61
C ASP A 37 -4.15 10.06 -13.37
N PRO A 38 -5.15 10.78 -13.91
CA PRO A 38 -5.25 12.24 -13.76
C PRO A 38 -5.43 12.71 -12.32
N ASP A 39 -5.97 11.86 -11.44
CA ASP A 39 -6.21 12.17 -10.03
C ASP A 39 -4.98 11.81 -9.15
N TYR A 40 -3.95 11.20 -9.74
CA TYR A 40 -2.74 10.87 -9.01
C TYR A 40 -1.90 12.12 -8.68
N HIS A 41 -1.58 12.28 -7.40
CA HIS A 41 -0.54 13.19 -6.95
C HIS A 41 0.23 12.63 -5.73
N PRO A 42 1.47 13.06 -5.48
CA PRO A 42 2.33 12.48 -4.44
C PRO A 42 1.85 12.70 -2.99
N LYS A 43 0.84 13.57 -2.79
CA LYS A 43 0.27 13.89 -1.47
C LYS A 43 -0.91 13.02 -1.08
N LEU A 44 -1.33 12.09 -1.95
CA LEU A 44 -2.40 11.14 -1.64
C LEU A 44 -2.00 10.31 -0.40
N GLN A 45 -2.90 10.23 0.57
CA GLN A 45 -2.80 9.27 1.65
C GLN A 45 -2.84 7.85 1.08
N GLN A 46 -2.12 6.92 1.69
CA GLN A 46 -1.98 5.57 1.15
C GLN A 46 -2.51 4.54 2.14
N LEU A 47 -3.42 3.69 1.67
CA LEU A 47 -3.83 2.47 2.38
C LEU A 47 -3.44 1.24 1.56
N ALA A 48 -2.56 0.41 2.10
CA ALA A 48 -2.28 -0.91 1.56
C ALA A 48 -3.03 -1.97 2.38
N ASP A 49 -3.92 -2.68 1.71
CA ASP A 49 -4.77 -3.71 2.27
C ASP A 49 -4.21 -5.10 1.95
N PHE A 50 -3.82 -5.79 3.01
CA PHE A 50 -3.25 -7.14 2.97
C PHE A 50 -4.23 -8.22 3.47
N THR A 51 -5.51 -7.87 3.67
CA THR A 51 -6.54 -8.78 4.19
C THR A 51 -6.64 -10.10 3.41
N GLU A 52 -6.38 -10.07 2.10
CA GLU A 52 -6.50 -11.22 1.21
C GLU A 52 -5.15 -11.87 0.84
N VAL A 53 -4.08 -11.52 1.54
CA VAL A 53 -2.78 -12.15 1.35
C VAL A 53 -2.78 -13.56 1.96
N ILE A 54 -2.50 -14.57 1.13
CA ILE A 54 -2.54 -15.99 1.51
C ILE A 54 -1.15 -16.48 1.91
N SER A 55 -0.11 -16.09 1.16
CA SER A 55 1.27 -16.40 1.51
C SER A 55 2.23 -15.39 0.89
N VAL A 56 3.45 -15.36 1.42
CA VAL A 56 4.52 -14.48 0.94
C VAL A 56 5.77 -15.30 0.66
N GLU A 57 6.23 -15.24 -0.58
CA GLU A 57 7.50 -15.80 -1.04
C GLU A 57 8.35 -14.65 -1.59
N LEU A 58 8.96 -13.88 -0.68
CA LEU A 58 9.77 -12.72 -1.03
C LEU A 58 11.26 -13.00 -0.80
N ASP A 59 12.07 -12.79 -1.84
CA ASP A 59 13.51 -12.69 -1.71
C ASP A 59 13.85 -11.31 -1.13
N TYR A 60 14.23 -11.27 0.15
CA TYR A 60 14.50 -10.05 0.89
C TYR A 60 15.53 -9.15 0.19
N ALA A 61 16.58 -9.72 -0.39
CA ALA A 61 17.62 -8.95 -1.07
C ALA A 61 17.09 -8.30 -2.36
N LYS A 62 16.27 -9.04 -3.13
CA LYS A 62 15.60 -8.48 -4.32
C LYS A 62 14.57 -7.42 -3.95
N ALA A 63 13.84 -7.61 -2.85
CA ALA A 63 12.87 -6.64 -2.36
C ALA A 63 13.55 -5.32 -1.96
N MET A 64 14.65 -5.39 -1.19
CA MET A 64 15.47 -4.22 -0.86
C MET A 64 15.98 -3.49 -2.10
N GLN A 65 16.47 -4.23 -3.11
CA GLN A 65 16.98 -3.64 -4.34
C GLN A 65 15.87 -2.94 -5.13
N ALA A 66 14.68 -3.55 -5.22
CA ALA A 66 13.52 -2.96 -5.87
C ALA A 66 13.10 -1.66 -5.18
N MET A 67 13.01 -1.65 -3.84
CA MET A 67 12.62 -0.45 -3.08
C MET A 67 13.63 0.69 -3.23
N ARG A 68 14.93 0.40 -3.19
CA ARG A 68 15.97 1.41 -3.46
C ARG A 68 15.85 2.01 -4.86
N THR A 69 15.51 1.18 -5.84
CA THR A 69 15.31 1.63 -7.23
C THR A 69 14.09 2.55 -7.32
N THR A 70 12.95 2.13 -6.76
CA THR A 70 11.72 2.95 -6.72
C THR A 70 11.96 4.28 -5.99
N LEU A 71 12.66 4.28 -4.86
CA LEU A 71 13.00 5.52 -4.15
C LEU A 71 13.92 6.46 -4.93
N ALA A 72 14.89 5.90 -5.68
CA ALA A 72 15.75 6.70 -6.53
C ALA A 72 15.00 7.31 -7.73
N GLU A 73 13.91 6.68 -8.15
CA GLU A 73 12.99 7.16 -9.19
C GLU A 73 12.00 8.21 -8.65
N LEU A 74 11.61 8.11 -7.37
CA LEU A 74 10.85 9.13 -6.63
C LEU A 74 11.74 10.36 -6.33
N LYS A 75 12.24 11.02 -7.38
CA LYS A 75 13.00 12.26 -7.25
C LYS A 75 12.06 13.42 -6.92
N GLN A 76 12.25 14.00 -5.73
CA GLN A 76 11.78 15.32 -5.30
C GLN A 76 10.27 15.57 -5.34
N VAL A 77 9.55 15.19 -4.28
CA VAL A 77 8.33 15.87 -3.80
C VAL A 77 8.27 15.66 -2.28
N ASP A 78 7.67 16.60 -1.54
CA ASP A 78 7.23 16.43 -0.14
C ASP A 78 6.93 14.96 0.16
N TYR A 79 7.59 14.37 1.17
CA TYR A 79 7.44 12.94 1.46
C TYR A 79 5.96 12.56 1.48
N PRO A 80 5.57 11.46 0.80
CA PRO A 80 4.19 11.03 0.78
C PRO A 80 3.70 10.83 2.23
N PRO A 81 2.40 11.00 2.49
CA PRO A 81 1.83 10.73 3.81
C PRO A 81 2.25 9.35 4.31
N THR A 82 2.33 9.20 5.63
CA THR A 82 2.63 7.92 6.27
C THR A 82 1.71 6.83 5.74
N PRO A 83 2.24 5.78 5.08
CA PRO A 83 1.40 4.73 4.54
C PRO A 83 0.78 3.91 5.66
N ILE A 84 -0.48 3.54 5.49
CA ILE A 84 -1.25 2.73 6.42
C ILE A 84 -1.35 1.31 5.86
N TYR A 85 -1.01 0.30 6.66
CA TYR A 85 -1.08 -1.11 6.30
C TYR A 85 -2.19 -1.80 7.09
N LEU A 86 -3.21 -2.31 6.40
CA LEU A 86 -4.26 -3.13 7.00
C LEU A 86 -3.87 -4.61 6.93
N ALA A 87 -3.55 -5.20 8.09
CA ALA A 87 -2.93 -6.52 8.19
C ALA A 87 -3.59 -7.39 9.29
N PRO A 88 -4.86 -7.81 9.11
CA PRO A 88 -5.63 -8.52 10.14
C PRO A 88 -5.23 -9.98 10.36
N THR A 89 -4.45 -10.58 9.46
CA THR A 89 -4.05 -12.00 9.54
C THR A 89 -2.59 -12.14 9.93
N ASP A 90 -2.19 -13.27 10.51
CA ASP A 90 -0.80 -13.52 10.88
C ASP A 90 0.16 -13.43 9.68
N VAL A 91 -0.30 -13.87 8.51
CA VAL A 91 0.45 -13.78 7.25
C VAL A 91 0.63 -12.32 6.83
N ALA A 92 -0.47 -11.56 6.82
CA ALA A 92 -0.46 -10.15 6.47
C ALA A 92 0.39 -9.32 7.45
N MET A 93 0.28 -9.61 8.75
CA MET A 93 1.05 -8.95 9.81
C MET A 93 2.55 -9.23 9.66
N SER A 94 2.91 -10.49 9.40
CA SER A 94 4.30 -10.87 9.15
C SER A 94 4.85 -10.17 7.89
N PHE A 95 4.03 -10.07 6.85
CA PHE A 95 4.37 -9.36 5.62
C PHE A 95 4.58 -7.86 5.85
N ALA A 96 3.64 -7.21 6.53
CA ALA A 96 3.69 -5.78 6.85
C ALA A 96 4.95 -5.44 7.66
N LYS A 97 5.26 -6.24 8.70
CA LYS A 97 6.48 -6.09 9.50
C LYS A 97 7.74 -6.25 8.68
N MET A 98 7.79 -7.24 7.79
CA MET A 98 8.91 -7.42 6.88
C MET A 98 9.07 -6.19 5.99
N ILE A 99 7.98 -5.64 5.43
CA ILE A 99 8.04 -4.41 4.64
C ILE A 99 8.56 -3.27 5.51
N CYS A 100 8.02 -3.01 6.70
CA CYS A 100 8.53 -1.96 7.60
C CYS A 100 10.04 -2.09 7.84
N HIS A 101 10.54 -3.31 8.02
CA HIS A 101 11.99 -3.54 8.15
C HIS A 101 12.77 -3.18 6.88
N LEU A 102 12.19 -3.38 5.69
CA LEU A 102 12.77 -2.90 4.43
C LEU A 102 12.79 -1.37 4.34
N TRP A 103 11.84 -0.66 4.99
CA TRP A 103 11.80 0.81 5.09
C TRP A 103 12.84 1.36 6.08
N ASP A 104 13.36 0.54 6.99
CA ASP A 104 14.35 0.97 7.98
C ASP A 104 15.61 1.56 7.31
N GLY A 105 15.95 2.79 7.70
CA GLY A 105 17.10 3.51 7.16
C GLY A 105 16.85 4.21 5.82
N LEU A 106 15.63 4.14 5.29
CA LEU A 106 15.20 4.98 4.17
C LEU A 106 14.66 6.32 4.71
N PRO A 107 14.87 7.44 3.99
CA PRO A 107 14.43 8.76 4.45
C PRO A 107 12.92 8.93 4.19
N MET A 108 12.08 8.00 4.62
CA MET A 108 10.64 7.99 4.35
C MET A 108 9.87 7.76 5.65
N PRO A 109 8.62 8.25 5.75
CA PRO A 109 7.77 7.95 6.91
C PRO A 109 7.58 6.43 7.08
N GLN A 110 7.73 5.96 8.32
CA GLN A 110 7.54 4.55 8.65
C GLN A 110 6.06 4.17 8.56
N PRO A 111 5.69 3.07 7.88
CA PRO A 111 4.30 2.65 7.79
C PRO A 111 3.67 2.39 9.16
N ILE A 112 2.37 2.69 9.29
CA ILE A 112 1.57 2.33 10.47
C ILE A 112 0.80 1.05 10.14
N ILE A 113 1.02 0.01 10.94
CA ILE A 113 0.30 -1.27 10.81
C ILE A 113 -0.96 -1.24 11.67
N CYS A 114 -2.09 -1.57 11.07
CA CYS A 114 -3.40 -1.67 11.69
C CYS A 114 -3.94 -3.10 11.55
N GLU A 115 -4.56 -3.63 12.60
CA GLU A 115 -5.17 -4.96 12.58
C GLU A 115 -6.63 -4.91 12.15
N THR A 116 -7.27 -3.75 12.29
CA THR A 116 -8.69 -3.57 11.92
C THR A 116 -8.90 -2.41 10.97
N THR A 117 -9.98 -2.50 10.19
CA THR A 117 -10.43 -1.40 9.33
C THR A 117 -10.69 -0.13 10.15
N ASP A 118 -11.28 -0.25 11.34
CA ASP A 118 -11.56 0.89 12.21
C ASP A 118 -10.29 1.58 12.72
N GLU A 119 -9.20 0.84 12.92
CA GLU A 119 -7.90 1.45 13.24
C GLU A 119 -7.31 2.19 12.04
N ALA A 120 -7.34 1.58 10.86
CA ALA A 120 -6.83 2.21 9.63
C ALA A 120 -7.57 3.53 9.33
N LEU A 121 -8.89 3.53 9.48
CA LEU A 121 -9.74 4.72 9.26
C LEU A 121 -9.54 5.83 10.29
N ARG A 122 -8.82 5.61 11.40
CA ARG A 122 -8.45 6.72 12.32
C ARG A 122 -7.32 7.58 11.79
N PHE A 123 -6.56 7.08 10.82
CA PHE A 123 -5.43 7.78 10.21
C PHE A 123 -5.76 8.38 8.84
N LEU A 124 -6.94 8.04 8.30
CA LEU A 124 -7.37 8.37 6.96
C LEU A 124 -8.67 9.16 7.03
N ASP A 125 -8.77 10.24 6.27
CA ASP A 125 -9.99 11.05 6.24
C ASP A 125 -11.03 10.39 5.34
N ASP A 126 -12.01 9.68 5.93
CA ASP A 126 -13.13 9.03 5.22
C ASP A 126 -14.49 9.61 5.65
N PRO A 127 -14.76 10.92 5.43
CA PRO A 127 -15.95 11.59 5.95
C PRO A 127 -17.26 11.02 5.39
N ASP A 128 -17.24 10.51 4.16
CA ASP A 128 -18.43 9.98 3.47
C ASP A 128 -18.57 8.45 3.60
N GLY A 129 -17.61 7.78 4.25
CA GLY A 129 -17.58 6.31 4.36
C GLY A 129 -17.26 5.59 3.05
N THR A 130 -16.78 6.31 2.03
CA THR A 130 -16.40 5.78 0.72
C THR A 130 -15.29 4.74 0.85
N LEU A 131 -14.24 5.05 1.61
CA LEU A 131 -13.12 4.13 1.80
C LEU A 131 -13.59 2.87 2.53
N ARG A 132 -14.39 3.02 3.59
CA ARG A 132 -14.98 1.89 4.32
C ARG A 132 -15.78 0.96 3.40
N GLN A 133 -16.57 1.53 2.48
CA GLN A 133 -17.32 0.75 1.49
C GLN A 133 -16.39 0.00 0.52
N VAL A 134 -15.32 0.65 0.06
CA VAL A 134 -14.34 0.05 -0.85
C VAL A 134 -13.62 -1.13 -0.19
N ILE A 135 -13.17 -0.98 1.05
CA ILE A 135 -12.54 -2.07 1.82
C ILE A 135 -13.51 -3.26 1.97
N SER A 136 -14.79 -2.97 2.23
CA SER A 136 -15.82 -3.99 2.43
C SER A 136 -16.31 -4.65 1.13
N SER A 137 -16.02 -4.06 -0.03
CA SER A 137 -16.42 -4.60 -1.32
C SER A 137 -15.46 -5.74 -1.74
N PRO A 138 -15.97 -6.87 -2.27
CA PRO A 138 -15.17 -7.68 -3.16
C PRO A 138 -14.88 -6.81 -4.39
N LEU A 139 -13.61 -6.67 -4.79
CA LEU A 139 -13.31 -5.95 -6.02
C LEU A 139 -13.93 -6.72 -7.18
N LEU A 140 -14.87 -6.09 -7.89
CA LEU A 140 -15.29 -6.55 -9.21
C LEU A 140 -14.11 -6.31 -10.15
N HIS A 141 -13.53 -7.41 -10.65
CA HIS A 141 -12.56 -7.41 -11.73
C HIS A 141 -13.13 -6.79 -13.00
#